data_AF-A0A2N5KV87-F1
#
_entry.id   AF-A0A2N5KV87-F1
#
_cell.length_a   1.000
_cell.length_b   1.000
_cell.length_c   1.000
_cell.angle_alpha   90.00
_cell.angle_beta   90.00
_cell.angle_gamma   90.00
#
_symmetry.space_group_name_H-M   'P 1'
#
loop_
_entity.id
_entity.type
_entity.pdbx_description
1 polymer ?
#
loop_
_entity_poly.entity_id
_entity_poly.type
_entity_poly.pdbx_seq_one_letter_code
_entity_poly.pdbx_strand_id
1 'polypeptide(L)' 'MWKKRLIETFAILTVGDGAIEVISPGEHSRLWETGPEAARRVARFFAENPNYMRALGAAQIGFGIWLALKQYEEA' A
#
# COMPACT_ATOMS: atom_id res chain seq x y z
N MET A 1 -22.00 6.56 -11.02
CA MET A 1 -21.58 7.25 -9.77
C MET A 1 -20.85 6.34 -8.78
N TRP A 2 -21.39 5.16 -8.43
CA TRP A 2 -20.75 4.24 -7.46
C TRP A 2 -19.35 3.75 -7.86
N LYS A 3 -19.14 3.40 -9.14
CA LYS A 3 -17.83 2.97 -9.67
C LYS A 3 -16.74 4.03 -9.44
N LYS A 4 -17.00 5.29 -9.78
CA LYS A 4 -16.06 6.41 -9.57
C LYS A 4 -15.71 6.55 -8.07
N ARG A 5 -16.70 6.44 -7.17
CA ARG A 5 -16.43 6.49 -5.72
C ARG A 5 -15.60 5.31 -5.21
N LEU A 6 -15.80 4.10 -5.75
CA LEU A 6 -15.00 2.94 -5.37
C LEU A 6 -13.53 3.09 -5.80
N ILE A 7 -13.29 3.60 -7.01
CA ILE A 7 -11.93 3.84 -7.52
C ILE A 7 -11.26 4.95 -6.70
N GLU A 8 -11.98 6.02 -6.36
CA GLU A 8 -11.49 7.10 -5.47
C GLU A 8 -11.09 6.55 -4.10
N THR A 9 -11.97 5.80 -3.45
CA THR A 9 -11.69 5.20 -2.14
C THR A 9 -10.49 4.26 -2.22
N PHE A 10 -10.39 3.46 -3.29
CA PHE A 10 -9.26 2.56 -3.49
C PHE A 10 -7.96 3.33 -3.65
N ALA A 11 -7.93 4.41 -4.45
CA ALA A 11 -6.76 5.28 -4.60
C ALA A 11 -6.31 5.86 -3.25
N ILE A 12 -7.24 6.37 -2.44
CA ILE A 12 -6.95 6.93 -1.10
C ILE A 12 -6.34 5.86 -0.19
N LEU A 13 -6.93 4.66 -0.14
CA LEU A 13 -6.42 3.56 0.68
C LEU A 13 -5.02 3.13 0.24
N THR A 14 -4.78 2.99 -1.07
CA THR A 14 -3.47 2.62 -1.61
C THR A 14 -2.39 3.66 -1.32
N VAL A 15 -2.72 4.96 -1.43
CA VAL A 15 -1.77 6.03 -1.07
C VAL A 15 -1.47 6.02 0.43
N GLY A 16 -2.50 5.85 1.26
CA GLY A 16 -2.35 5.80 2.71
C GLY A 16 -1.49 4.61 3.16
N ASP A 17 -1.76 3.43 2.63
CA ASP A 17 -1.00 2.21 2.91
C ASP A 17 0.47 2.38 2.49
N GLY A 18 0.71 2.79 1.23
CA GLY A 18 2.06 3.02 0.72
C GLY A 18 2.85 4.06 1.51
N ALA A 19 2.20 5.10 2.05
CA ALA A 19 2.85 6.07 2.93
C ALA A 19 3.30 5.45 4.25
N ILE A 20 2.49 4.57 4.84
CA ILE A 20 2.84 3.85 6.06
C ILE A 20 4.00 2.88 5.80
N GLU A 21 3.99 2.16 4.68
CA GLU A 21 5.07 1.27 4.24
C GLU A 21 6.40 2.02 4.05
N VAL A 22 6.36 3.27 3.57
CA VAL A 22 7.56 4.11 3.40
C VAL A 22 8.09 4.63 4.75
N ILE A 23 7.20 5.15 5.60
CA ILE A 23 7.57 5.82 6.85
C ILE A 23 8.00 4.81 7.92
N SER A 24 7.20 3.76 8.14
CA SER A 24 7.51 2.72 9.12
C SER A 24 7.39 1.30 8.53
N PRO A 25 8.33 0.91 7.65
CA PRO A 25 8.30 -0.40 6.99
C PRO A 25 8.34 -1.57 7.98
N GLY A 26 9.24 -1.50 8.97
CA GLY A 26 9.48 -2.62 9.90
C GLY A 26 8.38 -2.82 10.92
N GLU A 27 7.84 -1.73 11.51
CA GLU A 27 6.77 -1.83 12.50
C GLU A 27 5.45 -2.22 11.84
N HIS A 28 5.18 -1.70 10.64
CA HIS A 28 4.02 -2.10 9.85
C HIS A 28 4.06 -3.60 9.54
N SER A 29 5.15 -4.10 8.95
CA SER A 29 5.24 -5.54 8.62
C SER A 29 5.14 -6.44 9.86
N ARG A 30 5.73 -6.04 11.00
CA ARG A 30 5.66 -6.83 12.25
C ARG A 30 4.25 -7.00 12.79
N LEU A 31 3.35 -6.03 12.60
CA LEU A 31 1.95 -6.18 13.03
C LEU A 31 1.26 -7.35 12.31
N TRP A 32 1.64 -7.59 11.06
CA TRP A 32 1.10 -8.67 10.23
C TRP A 32 1.76 -10.04 10.46
N GLU A 33 2.74 -10.14 11.37
CA GLU A 33 3.35 -11.42 11.79
C GLU A 33 2.43 -12.27 12.69
N THR A 34 1.15 -11.91 12.81
CA THR A 34 0.15 -12.63 13.63
C THR A 34 -0.89 -13.40 12.81
N GLY A 35 -0.81 -13.34 11.47
CA GLY A 35 -1.76 -13.98 10.55
C GLY A 35 -1.43 -15.42 10.13
N PRO A 36 -2.08 -15.94 9.07
CA PRO A 36 -1.76 -17.25 8.46
C PRO A 36 -0.28 -17.37 8.07
N GLU A 37 0.29 -18.58 8.04
CA GLU A 37 1.73 -18.81 7.81
C GLU A 37 2.29 -18.08 6.58
N ALA A 38 1.54 -18.06 5.48
CA ALA A 38 1.94 -17.34 4.26
C ALA A 38 2.09 -15.82 4.50
N ALA A 39 1.14 -15.20 5.21
CA ALA A 39 1.20 -13.79 5.55
C ALA A 39 2.36 -13.51 6.52
N ARG A 40 2.59 -14.38 7.51
CA ARG A 40 3.73 -14.25 8.44
C ARG A 40 5.07 -14.30 7.73
N ARG A 41 5.23 -15.18 6.74
CA ARG A 41 6.47 -15.29 5.96
C ARG A 41 6.74 -14.03 5.15
N VAL A 42 5.72 -13.47 4.51
CA VAL A 42 5.82 -12.22 3.74
C VAL A 42 6.13 -11.04 4.67
N ALA A 43 5.40 -10.93 5.79
CA ALA A 43 5.62 -9.93 6.82
C ALA A 43 7.06 -9.97 7.35
N ARG A 44 7.58 -11.17 7.68
CA ARG A 44 8.95 -11.33 8.15
C ARG A 44 9.99 -10.92 7.12
N PHE A 45 9.80 -11.29 5.86
CA PHE A 45 10.71 -10.88 4.77
C PHE A 45 10.83 -9.36 4.66
N PHE A 46 9.70 -8.65 4.71
CA PHE A 46 9.69 -7.19 4.65
C PHE A 46 10.18 -6.52 5.94
N ALA A 47 9.93 -7.12 7.10
CA ALA A 47 10.49 -6.67 8.37
C ALA A 47 12.03 -6.79 8.40
N GLU A 48 12.58 -7.85 7.80
CA GLU A 48 14.02 -8.06 7.67
C GLU A 48 14.65 -7.19 6.57
N ASN A 49 13.87 -6.79 5.55
CA ASN A 49 14.34 -6.00 4.42
C ASN A 49 13.48 -4.73 4.22
N PRO A 50 13.59 -3.74 5.12
CA PRO A 50 12.72 -2.56 5.12
C PRO A 50 12.83 -1.71 3.85
N ASN A 51 13.94 -1.78 3.12
CA ASN A 51 14.11 -1.07 1.86
C ASN A 51 13.20 -1.58 0.74
N TYR A 52 12.91 -2.89 0.69
CA TYR A 52 11.95 -3.44 -0.28
C TYR A 52 10.52 -2.99 0.06
N MET A 53 10.20 -2.91 1.35
CA MET A 53 8.89 -2.42 1.80
C MET A 53 8.71 -0.93 1.46
N ARG A 54 9.75 -0.11 1.61
CA ARG A 54 9.74 1.29 1.16
C ARG A 54 9.57 1.41 -0.36
N ALA A 55 10.23 0.55 -1.13
CA ALA A 55 10.09 0.52 -2.58
C ALA A 55 8.66 0.13 -2.99
N LEU A 56 8.07 -0.85 -2.31
CA LEU A 56 6.68 -1.25 -2.48
C LEU A 56 5.74 -0.08 -2.18
N GLY A 57 5.93 0.58 -1.03
CA GLY A 57 5.10 1.72 -0.63
C GLY A 57 5.20 2.91 -1.59
N ALA A 58 6.41 3.20 -2.09
CA ALA A 58 6.60 4.22 -3.13
C ALA A 58 5.87 3.86 -4.43
N ALA A 59 5.89 2.58 -4.82
CA ALA A 59 5.13 2.10 -5.98
C ALA A 59 3.62 2.17 -5.75
N GLN A 60 3.14 1.83 -4.55
CA GLN A 60 1.73 1.96 -4.15
C GLN A 60 1.26 3.41 -4.24
N ILE A 61 2.02 4.36 -3.66
CA ILE A 61 1.71 5.79 -3.74
C ILE A 61 1.63 6.25 -5.19
N GLY A 62 2.64 5.91 -6.00
CA GLY A 62 2.66 6.28 -7.42
C GLY A 62 1.46 5.74 -8.19
N PHE A 63 1.09 4.47 -7.94
CA PHE A 63 -0.08 3.84 -8.55
C PHE A 63 -1.39 4.49 -8.09
N GLY A 64 -1.56 4.76 -6.79
CA GLY A 64 -2.76 5.41 -6.26
C GLY A 64 -2.94 6.83 -6.80
N ILE A 65 -1.87 7.61 -6.91
CA ILE A 65 -1.88 8.94 -7.54
C ILE A 65 -2.28 8.81 -9.02
N TRP A 66 -1.66 7.88 -9.76
CA TRP A 66 -2.00 7.65 -11.17
C TRP A 66 -3.47 7.29 -11.36
N LEU A 67 -4.01 6.41 -10.50
CA LEU A 67 -5.41 5.99 -10.55
C LEU A 67 -6.36 7.16 -10.30
N ALA A 68 -6.06 8.01 -9.32
CA ALA A 68 -6.85 9.20 -9.00
C ALA A 68 -6.83 10.20 -10.18
N LEU A 69 -5.65 10.51 -10.72
CA LEU A 69 -5.50 11.38 -11.88
C LEU A 69 -6.29 10.84 -13.07
N LYS A 70 -6.21 9.53 -13.33
CA LYS A 70 -6.93 8.93 -14.46
C LYS A 70 -8.44 9.04 -14.30
N GLN A 71 -8.94 8.84 -13.09
CA GLN A 71 -10.36 9.01 -12.79
C GLN A 71 -10.83 10.46 -12.95
N TYR A 72 -9.98 11.45 -12.61
CA TYR A 72 -10.31 12.86 -12.76
C TYR A 72 -10.32 13.32 -14.22
N GLU A 73 -9.48 12.75 -15.09
CA GLU A 73 -9.56 12.99 -16.54
C GLU A 73 -10.87 12.47 -17.15
N GLU A 74 -11.41 11.37 -16.62
CA GLU A 74 -12.67 10.75 -17.06
C GLU A 74 -13.91 11.29 -16.30
N ALA A 75 -13.70 12.28 -15.41
CA ALA A 75 -14.72 12.80 -14.50
C ALA A 75 -15.75 13.68 -15.22
#